data_AF-A0A4Z1RMW1-F1
#
_entry.id   AF-A0A4Z1RMW1-F1
#
_cell.length_a   1.000
_cell.length_b   1.000
_cell.length_c   1.000
_cell.angle_alpha   90.00
_cell.angle_beta   90.00
_cell.angle_gamma   90.00
#
_symmetry.space_group_name_H-M   'P 1'
#
loop_
_entity.id
_entity.type
_entity.pdbx_description
1 polymer ?
#
loop_
_entity_poly.entity_id
_entity_poly.type
_entity_poly.pdbx_seq_one_letter_code
_entity_poly.pdbx_strand_id
1 'polypeptide(L)'
;MHHAWAGWRPDDANHLRVGVQQVPFGLLPQASHSFWFGSGYYLGIEDDYDPGVVWQHDSGTRVVHLGVFAGDEYGTGARYDRYSFDVATTDALPYRERERVVARYEHTGAWRGGVLATGISAFAGHVQRRDNDSRHAHQAAGMHARWTRGPATVELQWARYRYAVDGPRIAMSAFMAPFEIAAEADVPSVNVAWALQRTGWFDAVTCYNNLSATLPVRDDPGLRDSWQNVTGCSFAKGPMLTYVDWIAGRNMWFAGGAGIGIDEPGSDRWRSRLNINVGFYF
;
A
#
# COMPACT_ATOMS: atom_id res chain seq x y z
N MET A 1 -4.08 4.64 14.65
CA MET A 1 -3.21 3.70 15.40
C MET A 1 -2.33 3.01 14.37
N HIS A 2 -1.10 2.58 14.66
CA HIS A 2 -0.28 1.86 13.67
C HIS A 2 -0.23 0.36 13.95
N HIS A 3 -0.01 -0.08 15.19
CA HIS A 3 -0.05 -1.50 15.53
C HIS A 3 -0.26 -1.70 17.04
N ALA A 4 -0.96 -2.76 17.40
CA ALA A 4 -0.89 -3.39 18.72
C ALA A 4 -1.49 -4.80 18.63
N TRP A 5 -0.65 -5.80 18.85
CA TRP A 5 -1.05 -7.20 18.72
C TRP A 5 -0.31 -8.07 19.72
N ALA A 6 -0.91 -9.22 20.04
CA ALA A 6 -0.28 -10.31 20.77
C ALA A 6 0.04 -11.44 19.79
N GLY A 7 1.22 -12.06 19.97
CA GLY A 7 1.70 -13.14 19.10
C GLY A 7 1.91 -14.44 19.87
N TRP A 8 1.68 -15.56 19.20
CA TRP A 8 2.00 -16.90 19.68
C TRP A 8 2.72 -17.68 18.59
N ARG A 9 3.86 -18.29 18.93
CA ARG A 9 4.64 -19.16 18.05
C ARG A 9 4.58 -20.59 18.58
N PRO A 10 3.74 -21.47 18.00
CA PRO A 10 3.67 -22.86 18.41
C PRO A 10 4.97 -23.62 18.14
N ASP A 11 5.68 -23.22 17.07
CA ASP A 11 6.97 -23.75 16.63
C ASP A 11 7.73 -22.67 15.82
N ASP A 12 8.89 -23.02 15.27
CA ASP A 12 9.75 -22.09 14.53
C ASP A 12 9.17 -21.64 13.18
N ALA A 13 8.27 -22.42 12.58
CA ALA A 13 7.70 -22.15 11.27
C ALA A 13 6.37 -21.40 11.35
N ASN A 14 5.65 -21.50 12.47
CA ASN A 14 4.29 -20.99 12.61
C ASN A 14 4.21 -19.80 13.57
N HIS A 15 3.51 -18.74 13.16
CA HIS A 15 3.25 -17.57 13.99
C HIS A 15 1.79 -17.13 13.85
N LEU A 16 1.07 -17.09 14.97
CA LEU A 16 -0.27 -16.52 15.07
C LEU A 16 -0.18 -15.13 15.69
N ARG A 17 -0.83 -14.14 15.09
CA ARG A 17 -0.93 -12.78 15.63
C ARG A 17 -2.39 -12.35 15.73
N VAL A 18 -2.76 -11.71 16.83
CA VAL A 18 -4.11 -11.20 17.11
C VAL A 18 -4.01 -9.74 17.56
N GLY A 19 -4.74 -8.84 16.90
CA GLY A 19 -4.79 -7.42 17.20
C GLY A 19 -4.69 -6.56 15.94
N VAL A 20 -4.34 -5.29 16.10
CA VAL A 20 -4.12 -4.36 14.97
C VAL A 20 -2.73 -4.60 14.40
N GLN A 21 -2.70 -5.06 13.15
CA GLN A 21 -1.49 -5.51 12.47
C GLN A 21 -1.62 -5.33 10.96
N GLN A 22 -0.48 -5.35 10.26
CA GLN A 22 -0.45 -5.18 8.82
C GLN A 22 -1.27 -6.27 8.10
N VAL A 23 -2.14 -5.88 7.18
CA VAL A 23 -2.85 -6.76 6.26
C VAL A 23 -1.86 -7.32 5.23
N PRO A 24 -1.62 -8.65 5.18
CA PRO A 24 -0.61 -9.22 4.30
C PRO A 24 -1.10 -9.25 2.84
N PHE A 25 -0.75 -8.22 2.06
CA PHE A 25 -1.04 -8.13 0.63
C PHE A 25 0.17 -7.58 -0.14
N GLY A 26 0.43 -8.12 -1.34
CA GLY A 26 1.54 -7.68 -2.20
C GLY A 26 2.95 -7.84 -1.60
N LEU A 27 3.86 -6.94 -1.97
CA LEU A 27 5.21 -6.80 -1.45
C LEU A 27 5.18 -6.33 0.00
N LEU A 28 5.81 -7.11 0.88
CA LEU A 28 5.96 -6.77 2.29
C LEU A 28 7.43 -6.42 2.62
N PRO A 29 7.66 -5.59 3.66
CA PRO A 29 6.65 -4.84 4.42
C PRO A 29 6.06 -3.65 3.65
N GLN A 30 6.67 -3.23 2.54
CA GLN A 30 6.18 -2.14 1.70
C GLN A 30 6.59 -2.38 0.25
N ALA A 31 5.86 -1.79 -0.70
CA ALA A 31 6.10 -1.88 -2.13
C ALA A 31 6.82 -0.64 -2.68
N SER A 32 7.80 -0.10 -1.95
CA SER A 32 8.54 1.12 -2.32
C SER A 32 9.80 1.30 -1.48
N HIS A 33 10.65 2.25 -1.88
CA HIS A 33 11.85 2.66 -1.13
C HIS A 33 11.81 4.11 -0.65
N SER A 34 10.85 4.92 -1.10
CA SER A 34 10.70 6.32 -0.75
C SER A 34 9.81 6.55 0.47
N PHE A 35 9.85 7.77 1.03
CA PHE A 35 8.96 8.19 2.11
C PHE A 35 7.49 8.29 1.66
N TRP A 36 7.27 8.56 0.36
CA TRP A 36 5.94 8.78 -0.22
C TRP A 36 5.24 7.52 -0.71
N PHE A 37 5.87 6.35 -0.55
CA PHE A 37 5.32 5.09 -1.03
C PHE A 37 4.96 5.08 -2.54
N GLY A 38 4.21 4.07 -2.98
CA GLY A 38 3.51 4.05 -4.26
C GLY A 38 2.03 4.40 -4.11
N SER A 39 1.27 4.34 -5.21
CA SER A 39 -0.18 4.59 -5.18
C SER A 39 -0.96 3.58 -4.37
N GLY A 40 -0.50 2.32 -4.27
CA GLY A 40 -1.20 1.26 -3.52
C GLY A 40 -1.35 1.58 -2.04
N TYR A 41 -0.38 2.29 -1.45
CA TYR A 41 -0.47 2.78 -0.06
C TYR A 41 -1.69 3.68 0.17
N TYR A 42 -1.91 4.64 -0.73
CA TYR A 42 -3.05 5.56 -0.63
C TYR A 42 -4.39 4.92 -0.97
N LEU A 43 -4.36 3.73 -1.57
CA LEU A 43 -5.53 2.94 -1.94
C LEU A 43 -5.92 1.91 -0.87
N GLY A 44 -5.17 1.83 0.25
CA GLY A 44 -5.45 0.89 1.34
C GLY A 44 -5.10 -0.57 1.03
N ILE A 45 -4.27 -0.81 0.01
CA ILE A 45 -3.86 -2.17 -0.39
C ILE A 45 -2.37 -2.44 -0.14
N GLU A 46 -1.63 -1.46 0.36
CA GLU A 46 -0.24 -1.59 0.81
C GLU A 46 -0.07 -0.87 2.15
N ASP A 47 0.75 -1.42 3.05
CA ASP A 47 1.03 -0.86 4.39
C ASP A 47 -0.22 -0.45 5.20
N ASP A 48 -1.27 -1.27 5.08
CA ASP A 48 -2.58 -1.14 5.73
C ASP A 48 -2.60 -1.96 7.03
N TYR A 49 -3.07 -1.41 8.16
CA TYR A 49 -3.05 -2.07 9.47
C TYR A 49 -4.45 -2.18 10.04
N ASP A 50 -4.91 -3.40 10.27
CA ASP A 50 -6.28 -3.65 10.72
C ASP A 50 -6.35 -4.59 11.91
N PRO A 51 -7.44 -4.50 12.71
CA PRO A 51 -7.77 -5.48 13.73
C PRO A 51 -8.13 -6.82 13.11
N GLY A 52 -7.30 -7.83 13.36
CA GLY A 52 -7.52 -9.16 12.82
C GLY A 52 -6.68 -10.26 13.48
N VAL A 53 -6.86 -11.46 12.95
CA VAL A 53 -6.10 -12.66 13.27
C VAL A 53 -5.36 -13.08 12.01
N VAL A 54 -4.04 -13.25 12.12
CA VAL A 54 -3.19 -13.70 11.01
C VAL A 54 -2.37 -14.90 11.47
N TRP A 55 -2.46 -15.98 10.72
CA TRP A 55 -1.52 -17.08 10.77
C TRP A 55 -0.49 -16.92 9.66
N GLN A 56 0.79 -17.04 10.03
CA GLN A 56 1.93 -17.09 9.13
C GLN A 56 2.60 -18.45 9.24
N HIS A 57 2.93 -19.04 8.09
CA HIS A 57 3.83 -20.18 7.99
C HIS A 57 5.07 -19.79 7.17
N ASP A 58 6.26 -19.97 7.73
CA ASP A 58 7.54 -19.67 7.10
C ASP A 58 8.43 -20.92 7.11
N SER A 59 8.73 -21.44 5.91
CA SER A 59 9.61 -22.60 5.72
C SER A 59 10.97 -22.19 5.11
N GLY A 60 11.38 -20.94 5.30
CA GLY A 60 12.62 -20.33 4.80
C GLY A 60 12.57 -19.90 3.33
N THR A 61 12.10 -20.79 2.44
CA THR A 61 11.94 -20.46 0.99
C THR A 61 10.50 -20.18 0.61
N ARG A 62 9.55 -20.37 1.52
CA ARG A 62 8.13 -20.14 1.29
C ARG A 62 7.52 -19.48 2.51
N VAL A 63 6.75 -18.43 2.27
CA VAL A 63 5.99 -17.76 3.32
C VAL A 63 4.52 -17.73 2.90
N VAL A 64 3.65 -18.21 3.77
CA VAL A 64 2.19 -18.17 3.61
C VAL A 64 1.62 -17.31 4.72
N HIS A 65 0.67 -16.44 4.39
CA HIS A 65 -0.19 -15.75 5.34
C HIS A 65 -1.65 -16.10 5.05
N LEU A 66 -2.40 -16.42 6.10
CA LEU A 66 -3.86 -16.47 6.08
C LEU A 66 -4.38 -15.57 7.19
N GLY A 67 -5.33 -14.69 6.86
CA GLY A 67 -5.85 -13.73 7.82
C GLY A 67 -7.33 -13.47 7.70
N VAL A 68 -7.92 -13.06 8.82
CA VAL A 68 -9.28 -12.52 8.90
C VAL A 68 -9.24 -11.21 9.67
N PHE A 69 -9.88 -10.17 9.14
CA PHE A 69 -9.88 -8.82 9.69
C PHE A 69 -11.32 -8.34 9.81
N ALA A 70 -11.62 -7.54 10.84
CA ALA A 70 -12.99 -7.10 11.15
C ALA A 70 -13.44 -5.87 10.34
N GLY A 71 -12.49 -5.11 9.77
CA GLY A 71 -12.67 -3.80 9.13
C GLY A 71 -11.56 -2.85 9.63
N ASP A 72 -11.74 -1.55 9.38
CA ASP A 72 -10.81 -0.49 9.81
C ASP A 72 -10.59 -0.47 11.34
N GLU A 73 -9.48 0.11 11.82
CA GLU A 73 -9.10 0.02 13.24
C GLU A 73 -10.04 0.71 14.22
N TYR A 74 -10.94 1.55 13.71
CA TYR A 74 -11.98 2.22 14.48
C TYR A 74 -13.39 1.73 14.15
N GLY A 75 -13.54 0.83 13.17
CA GLY A 75 -14.77 0.18 12.75
C GLY A 75 -15.88 1.11 12.22
N THR A 76 -15.57 2.36 11.91
CA THR A 76 -16.57 3.40 11.62
C THR A 76 -16.42 4.07 10.26
N GLY A 77 -15.21 4.20 9.70
CA GLY A 77 -14.95 5.01 8.51
C GLY A 77 -15.11 6.54 8.69
N ALA A 78 -15.80 7.00 9.73
CA ALA A 78 -16.00 8.43 10.04
C ALA A 78 -14.82 9.08 10.79
N ARG A 79 -13.80 8.30 11.17
CA ARG A 79 -12.64 8.77 11.93
C ARG A 79 -11.42 8.89 11.02
N TYR A 80 -11.11 10.12 10.59
CA TYR A 80 -10.08 10.39 9.59
C TYR A 80 -8.66 10.53 10.17
N ASP A 81 -8.50 10.72 11.48
CA ASP A 81 -7.20 10.80 12.19
C ASP A 81 -6.60 9.39 12.40
N ARG A 82 -6.25 8.76 11.28
CA ARG A 82 -5.66 7.42 11.22
C ARG A 82 -4.37 7.40 10.41
N TYR A 83 -3.62 6.31 10.61
CA TYR A 83 -2.37 6.06 9.92
C TYR A 83 -2.65 5.37 8.57
N SER A 84 -3.38 4.26 8.61
CA SER A 84 -3.75 3.49 7.43
C SER A 84 -4.83 4.19 6.60
N PHE A 85 -4.73 4.00 5.28
CA PHE A 85 -5.70 4.51 4.33
C PHE A 85 -6.83 3.51 4.19
N ASP A 86 -7.91 3.72 4.92
CA ASP A 86 -9.12 2.91 4.84
C ASP A 86 -10.26 3.68 4.18
N VAL A 87 -11.37 2.98 3.92
CA VAL A 87 -12.63 3.56 3.43
C VAL A 87 -13.15 4.60 4.42
N ALA A 88 -13.55 5.75 3.88
CA ALA A 88 -14.10 6.87 4.61
C ALA A 88 -15.64 6.94 4.48
N THR A 89 -16.30 7.29 5.57
CA THR A 89 -17.72 7.62 5.58
C THR A 89 -17.89 9.12 5.36
N THR A 90 -18.31 9.54 4.16
CA THR A 90 -18.68 10.93 3.88
C THR A 90 -20.17 11.05 3.62
N ASP A 91 -20.71 12.27 3.59
CA ASP A 91 -22.14 12.51 3.28
C ASP A 91 -22.52 11.98 1.88
N ALA A 92 -21.61 12.09 0.90
CA ALA A 92 -21.83 11.63 -0.47
C ALA A 92 -21.53 10.13 -0.67
N LEU A 93 -20.52 9.61 0.05
CA LEU A 93 -20.03 8.24 -0.07
C LEU A 93 -20.01 7.59 1.33
N PRO A 94 -21.19 7.23 1.89
CA PRO A 94 -21.32 6.83 3.28
C PRO A 94 -20.96 5.36 3.49
N TYR A 95 -19.70 4.97 3.22
CA TYR A 95 -19.23 3.59 3.35
C TYR A 95 -18.27 3.40 4.53
N ARG A 96 -18.16 2.17 5.01
CA ARG A 96 -17.12 1.71 5.95
C ARG A 96 -16.65 0.31 5.61
N GLU A 97 -15.40 0.00 5.89
CA GLU A 97 -14.83 -1.33 5.69
C GLU A 97 -15.35 -2.34 6.70
N ARG A 98 -15.57 -3.56 6.24
CA ARG A 98 -16.05 -4.67 7.05
C ARG A 98 -15.20 -5.90 6.83
N GLU A 99 -15.70 -7.04 7.29
CA GLU A 99 -14.91 -8.24 7.47
C GLU A 99 -14.24 -8.65 6.15
N ARG A 100 -12.91 -8.84 6.17
CA ARG A 100 -12.12 -9.30 5.03
C ARG A 100 -11.32 -10.55 5.39
N VAL A 101 -11.30 -11.52 4.50
CA VAL A 101 -10.38 -12.66 4.54
C VAL A 101 -9.25 -12.40 3.56
N VAL A 102 -8.01 -12.71 3.92
CA VAL A 102 -6.82 -12.48 3.09
C VAL A 102 -5.94 -13.72 3.06
N ALA A 103 -5.37 -13.98 1.89
CA ALA A 103 -4.37 -15.00 1.68
C ALA A 103 -3.20 -14.42 0.89
N ARG A 104 -1.98 -14.75 1.29
CA ARG A 104 -0.75 -14.37 0.59
C ARG A 104 0.22 -15.53 0.59
N TYR A 105 0.92 -15.69 -0.52
CA TYR A 105 2.00 -16.65 -0.68
C TYR A 105 3.19 -15.98 -1.35
N GLU A 106 4.39 -16.27 -0.85
CA GLU A 106 5.64 -15.87 -1.48
C GLU A 106 6.61 -17.05 -1.51
N HIS A 107 7.35 -17.17 -2.60
CA HIS A 107 8.44 -18.12 -2.78
C HIS A 107 9.74 -17.37 -3.09
N THR A 108 10.82 -17.74 -2.41
CA THR A 108 12.14 -17.15 -2.57
C THR A 108 13.14 -18.20 -3.03
N GLY A 109 13.91 -17.89 -4.08
CA GLY A 109 14.94 -18.76 -4.63
C GLY A 109 16.05 -18.02 -5.37
N ALA A 110 17.13 -18.73 -5.70
CA ALA A 110 18.23 -18.14 -6.48
C ALA A 110 17.83 -18.01 -7.96
N TRP A 111 18.09 -16.84 -8.56
CA TRP A 111 17.85 -16.60 -9.98
C TRP A 111 18.85 -15.58 -10.56
N ARG A 112 19.49 -15.94 -11.67
CA ARG A 112 20.46 -15.10 -12.41
C ARG A 112 21.52 -14.41 -11.54
N GLY A 113 22.07 -15.15 -10.57
CA GLY A 113 23.10 -14.66 -9.66
C GLY A 113 22.60 -13.68 -8.60
N GLY A 114 21.28 -13.60 -8.40
CA GLY A 114 20.63 -12.90 -7.30
C GLY A 114 19.59 -13.78 -6.61
N VAL A 115 18.81 -13.15 -5.74
CA VAL A 115 17.66 -13.76 -5.05
C VAL A 115 16.39 -13.20 -5.68
N LEU A 116 15.49 -14.08 -6.10
CA LEU A 116 14.17 -13.73 -6.62
C LEU A 116 13.11 -14.23 -5.64
N ALA A 117 12.31 -13.30 -5.13
CA ALA A 117 11.07 -13.59 -4.43
C ALA A 117 9.90 -13.29 -5.37
N THR A 118 8.96 -14.22 -5.51
CA THR A 118 7.70 -14.02 -6.25
C THR A 118 6.53 -14.40 -5.39
N GLY A 119 5.41 -13.70 -5.53
CA GLY A 119 4.25 -13.98 -4.71
C GLY A 119 2.94 -13.58 -5.35
N ILE A 120 1.88 -14.05 -4.72
CA ILE A 120 0.49 -13.74 -5.03
C ILE A 120 -0.24 -13.42 -3.73
N SER A 121 -1.26 -12.59 -3.83
CA SER A 121 -2.12 -12.24 -2.71
C SER A 121 -3.54 -11.98 -3.19
N ALA A 122 -4.51 -12.26 -2.34
CA ALA A 122 -5.89 -11.92 -2.59
C ALA A 122 -6.62 -11.67 -1.26
N PHE A 123 -7.60 -10.78 -1.29
CA PHE A 123 -8.57 -10.65 -0.21
C PHE A 123 -9.99 -10.58 -0.76
N ALA A 124 -10.95 -10.99 0.08
CA ALA A 124 -12.37 -10.87 -0.19
C ALA A 124 -13.10 -10.48 1.10
N GLY A 125 -14.00 -9.52 0.98
CA GLY A 125 -14.76 -8.98 2.10
C GLY A 125 -15.89 -8.08 1.61
N HIS A 126 -16.29 -7.13 2.46
CA HIS A 126 -17.36 -6.21 2.15
C HIS A 126 -17.04 -4.79 2.62
N VAL A 127 -17.64 -3.81 1.96
CA VAL A 127 -17.92 -2.50 2.54
C VAL A 127 -19.40 -2.41 2.87
N GLN A 128 -19.74 -1.64 3.89
CA GLN A 128 -21.12 -1.43 4.31
C GLN A 128 -21.51 0.03 4.13
N ARG A 129 -22.68 0.26 3.53
CA ARG A 129 -23.29 1.58 3.40
C ARG A 129 -23.99 1.95 4.72
N ARG A 130 -23.72 3.14 5.27
CA ARG A 130 -24.10 3.53 6.64
C ARG A 130 -25.56 3.91 6.82
N ASP A 131 -26.23 4.33 5.75
CA ASP A 131 -27.58 4.86 5.81
C ASP A 131 -28.66 3.76 5.77
N ASN A 132 -28.37 2.62 5.15
CA ASN A 132 -29.30 1.50 5.00
C ASN A 132 -28.69 0.12 5.34
N ASP A 133 -27.46 0.10 5.87
CA ASP A 133 -26.70 -1.10 6.24
C ASP A 133 -26.43 -2.11 5.11
N SER A 134 -26.62 -1.74 3.84
CA SER A 134 -26.35 -2.63 2.71
C SER A 134 -24.88 -3.01 2.61
N ARG A 135 -24.61 -4.27 2.27
CA ARG A 135 -23.25 -4.81 2.10
C ARG A 135 -22.92 -4.93 0.62
N HIS A 136 -21.75 -4.44 0.25
CA HIS A 136 -21.21 -4.46 -1.11
C HIS A 136 -19.87 -5.21 -1.10
N ALA A 137 -19.62 -6.07 -2.08
CA ALA A 137 -18.38 -6.83 -2.13
C ALA A 137 -17.15 -5.90 -2.27
N HIS A 138 -16.08 -6.22 -1.53
CA HIS A 138 -14.77 -5.59 -1.63
C HIS A 138 -13.72 -6.68 -1.80
N GLN A 139 -13.02 -6.67 -2.92
CA GLN A 139 -12.08 -7.74 -3.27
C GLN A 139 -10.84 -7.15 -3.93
N ALA A 140 -9.69 -7.80 -3.72
CA ALA A 140 -8.50 -7.53 -4.50
C ALA A 140 -7.70 -8.80 -4.75
N ALA A 141 -6.91 -8.77 -5.82
CA ALA A 141 -5.92 -9.77 -6.13
C ALA A 141 -4.66 -9.09 -6.65
N GLY A 142 -3.51 -9.68 -6.41
CA GLY A 142 -2.24 -9.15 -6.85
C GLY A 142 -1.16 -10.20 -6.96
N MET A 143 -0.12 -9.84 -7.69
CA MET A 143 1.11 -10.62 -7.84
C MET A 143 2.31 -9.68 -7.80
N HIS A 144 3.42 -10.19 -7.32
CA HIS A 144 4.63 -9.40 -7.18
C HIS A 144 5.90 -10.22 -7.43
N ALA A 145 6.98 -9.50 -7.71
CA ALA A 145 8.32 -10.02 -7.79
C ALA A 145 9.31 -9.02 -7.18
N ARG A 146 10.29 -9.51 -6.44
CA ARG A 146 11.45 -8.75 -5.94
C ARG A 146 12.71 -9.52 -6.33
N TRP A 147 13.58 -8.87 -7.08
CA TRP A 147 14.89 -9.41 -7.42
C TRP A 147 16.00 -8.55 -6.83
N THR A 148 16.88 -9.18 -6.06
CA THR A 148 18.03 -8.50 -5.45
C THR A 148 19.33 -9.17 -5.90
N ARG A 149 20.27 -8.37 -6.40
CA ARG A 149 21.61 -8.82 -6.79
C ARG A 149 22.66 -7.77 -6.43
N GLY A 150 23.48 -8.09 -5.43
CA GLY A 150 24.47 -7.15 -4.90
C GLY A 150 23.79 -5.85 -4.44
N PRO A 151 24.20 -4.67 -4.95
CA PRO A 151 23.58 -3.39 -4.57
C PRO A 151 22.20 -3.15 -5.19
N ALA A 152 21.81 -3.89 -6.23
CA ALA A 152 20.60 -3.63 -7.00
C ALA A 152 19.40 -4.39 -6.42
N THR A 153 18.27 -3.70 -6.28
CA THR A 153 16.96 -4.29 -6.05
C THR A 153 15.98 -3.78 -7.11
N VAL A 154 15.21 -4.70 -7.69
CA VAL A 154 14.11 -4.39 -8.62
C VAL A 154 12.86 -5.07 -8.09
N GLU A 155 11.78 -4.31 -7.98
CA GLU A 155 10.49 -4.83 -7.56
C GLU A 155 9.43 -4.50 -8.62
N LEU A 156 8.53 -5.46 -8.84
CA LEU A 156 7.39 -5.33 -9.73
C LEU A 156 6.17 -5.79 -8.96
N GLN A 157 5.07 -5.06 -9.05
CA GLN A 157 3.79 -5.49 -8.51
C GLN A 157 2.67 -5.08 -9.45
N TRP A 158 1.65 -5.94 -9.54
CA TRP A 158 0.36 -5.59 -10.08
C TRP A 158 -0.69 -6.02 -9.07
N ALA A 159 -1.62 -5.12 -8.79
CA ALA A 159 -2.81 -5.43 -8.02
C ALA A 159 -4.04 -4.92 -8.76
N ARG A 160 -5.17 -5.57 -8.55
CA ARG A 160 -6.49 -5.06 -8.92
C ARG A 160 -7.38 -5.12 -7.70
N TYR A 161 -8.06 -4.02 -7.41
CA TYR A 161 -9.10 -3.97 -6.38
C TYR A 161 -10.45 -3.61 -7.01
N ARG A 162 -11.53 -4.01 -6.34
CA ARG A 162 -12.91 -3.69 -6.74
C ARG A 162 -13.79 -3.52 -5.51
N TYR A 163 -14.46 -2.37 -5.44
CA TYR A 163 -15.60 -2.10 -4.60
C TYR A 163 -16.87 -2.20 -5.44
N ALA A 164 -17.76 -3.15 -5.12
CA ALA A 164 -19.04 -3.35 -5.82
C ALA A 164 -20.13 -2.37 -5.33
N VAL A 165 -19.75 -1.10 -5.20
CA VAL A 165 -20.63 0.01 -4.85
C VAL A 165 -21.35 0.54 -6.09
N ASP A 166 -22.44 1.29 -5.88
CA ASP A 166 -23.32 1.75 -6.97
C ASP A 166 -22.62 2.74 -7.92
N GLY A 167 -21.76 3.58 -7.38
CA GLY A 167 -21.03 4.61 -8.12
C GLY A 167 -19.66 4.18 -8.62
N PRO A 168 -19.02 5.00 -9.47
CA PRO A 168 -17.67 4.75 -9.96
C PRO A 168 -16.57 5.08 -8.94
N ARG A 169 -16.92 5.62 -7.77
CA ARG A 169 -15.99 6.17 -6.78
C ARG A 169 -16.30 5.69 -5.37
N ILE A 170 -15.28 5.69 -4.53
CA ILE A 170 -15.39 5.51 -3.07
C ILE A 170 -14.46 6.52 -2.38
N ALA A 171 -14.78 6.87 -1.14
CA ALA A 171 -13.93 7.77 -0.35
C ALA A 171 -12.92 6.96 0.47
N MET A 172 -11.69 7.44 0.54
CA MET A 172 -10.63 6.98 1.43
C MET A 172 -10.27 8.09 2.39
N SER A 173 -9.65 7.77 3.53
CA SER A 173 -9.04 8.80 4.37
C SER A 173 -7.87 8.28 5.19
N ALA A 174 -6.92 9.18 5.44
CA ALA A 174 -5.91 9.11 6.48
C ALA A 174 -5.48 10.56 6.81
N PHE A 175 -4.79 10.77 7.93
CA PHE A 175 -4.25 12.08 8.30
C PHE A 175 -5.26 13.25 8.27
N MET A 176 -6.49 13.00 8.72
CA MET A 176 -7.58 13.97 8.92
C MET A 176 -8.34 14.46 7.67
N ALA A 177 -7.97 14.02 6.46
CA ALA A 177 -8.62 14.48 5.23
C ALA A 177 -9.11 13.30 4.36
N PRO A 178 -10.41 13.22 4.04
CA PRO A 178 -10.92 12.27 3.07
C PRO A 178 -10.68 12.76 1.64
N PHE A 179 -10.56 11.82 0.71
CA PHE A 179 -10.47 12.06 -0.74
C PHE A 179 -11.11 10.91 -1.50
N GLU A 180 -11.45 11.13 -2.76
CA GLU A 180 -12.08 10.12 -3.59
C GLU A 180 -11.07 9.30 -4.38
N ILE A 181 -11.37 8.02 -4.55
CA ILE A 181 -10.68 7.11 -5.44
C ILE A 181 -11.65 6.43 -6.41
N ALA A 182 -11.15 5.95 -7.55
CA ALA A 182 -11.91 5.05 -8.40
C ALA A 182 -12.31 3.79 -7.61
N ALA A 183 -13.54 3.31 -7.77
CA ALA A 183 -14.03 2.12 -7.08
C ALA A 183 -13.42 0.81 -7.62
N GLU A 184 -12.77 0.83 -8.77
CA GLU A 184 -12.18 -0.35 -9.41
C GLU A 184 -11.02 0.07 -10.33
N ALA A 185 -9.81 -0.43 -10.05
CA ALA A 185 -8.63 -0.08 -10.82
C ALA A 185 -7.56 -1.18 -10.81
N ASP A 186 -6.76 -1.20 -11.88
CA ASP A 186 -5.44 -1.85 -11.91
C ASP A 186 -4.38 -0.92 -11.33
N VAL A 187 -3.47 -1.47 -10.54
CA VAL A 187 -2.45 -0.74 -9.80
C VAL A 187 -1.09 -1.39 -10.05
N PRO A 188 -0.45 -1.13 -11.21
CA PRO A 188 0.90 -1.58 -11.46
C PRO A 188 1.93 -0.67 -10.75
N SER A 189 3.01 -1.27 -10.25
CA SER A 189 4.18 -0.55 -9.74
C SER A 189 5.50 -1.21 -10.15
N VAL A 190 6.52 -0.36 -10.31
CA VAL A 190 7.89 -0.72 -10.66
C VAL A 190 8.83 0.09 -9.78
N ASN A 191 9.68 -0.60 -9.04
CA ASN A 191 10.66 0.01 -8.15
C ASN A 191 12.05 -0.45 -8.53
N VAL A 192 12.99 0.49 -8.56
CA VAL A 192 14.41 0.19 -8.69
C VAL A 192 15.14 0.92 -7.58
N ALA A 193 16.00 0.19 -6.86
CA ALA A 193 16.85 0.73 -5.82
C ALA A 193 18.30 0.26 -5.98
N TRP A 194 19.22 1.13 -5.56
CA TRP A 194 20.65 0.89 -5.58
C TRP A 194 21.29 1.33 -4.26
N ALA A 195 21.82 0.35 -3.51
CA ALA A 195 22.58 0.59 -2.30
C ALA A 195 24.03 0.98 -2.64
N LEU A 196 24.40 2.23 -2.37
CA LEU A 196 25.73 2.75 -2.65
C LEU A 196 26.78 2.02 -1.81
N GLN A 197 27.84 1.56 -2.46
CA GLN A 197 28.95 0.84 -1.81
C GLN A 197 29.96 1.78 -1.14
N ARG A 198 29.92 3.08 -1.49
CA ARG A 198 30.78 4.13 -0.93
C ARG A 198 29.90 5.26 -0.43
N THR A 199 29.69 5.30 0.88
CA THR A 199 28.74 6.20 1.54
C THR A 199 29.41 7.39 2.24
N GLY A 200 30.75 7.38 2.35
CA GLY A 200 31.51 8.44 3.00
C GLY A 200 31.23 8.48 4.49
N TRP A 201 30.69 9.60 4.98
CA TRP A 201 30.36 9.80 6.39
C TRP A 201 29.03 9.15 6.82
N PHE A 202 28.19 8.73 5.86
CA PHE A 202 26.93 8.03 6.12
C PHE A 202 27.14 6.54 6.35
N ASP A 203 26.26 5.93 7.15
CA ASP A 203 26.31 4.49 7.43
C ASP A 203 25.67 3.69 6.28
N ALA A 204 24.63 4.24 5.65
CA ALA A 204 24.04 3.70 4.43
C ALA A 204 23.46 4.81 3.55
N VAL A 205 23.56 4.64 2.23
CA VAL A 205 22.85 5.47 1.26
C VAL A 205 22.22 4.57 0.19
N THR A 206 20.91 4.70 -0.02
CA THR A 206 20.18 3.97 -1.06
C THR A 206 19.46 4.96 -1.93
N CYS A 207 19.72 4.93 -3.24
CA CYS A 207 19.01 5.74 -4.21
C CYS A 207 18.01 4.91 -4.98
N TYR A 208 16.87 5.49 -5.34
CA TYR A 208 15.76 4.74 -5.91
C TYR A 208 14.90 5.57 -6.87
N ASN A 209 14.13 4.86 -7.68
CA ASN A 209 12.99 5.37 -8.41
C ASN A 209 11.80 4.41 -8.19
N ASN A 210 10.68 4.96 -7.73
CA ASN A 210 9.43 4.25 -7.49
C ASN A 210 8.36 4.81 -8.42
N LEU A 211 7.85 4.00 -9.34
CA LEU A 211 6.79 4.35 -10.27
C LEU A 211 5.56 3.51 -9.97
N SER A 212 4.40 4.15 -9.89
CA SER A 212 3.12 3.47 -9.74
C SER A 212 2.03 4.19 -10.52
N ALA A 213 1.04 3.44 -10.98
CA ALA A 213 -0.16 3.99 -11.61
C ALA A 213 -1.42 3.43 -10.97
N THR A 214 -2.53 4.14 -11.13
CA THR A 214 -3.88 3.66 -10.83
C THR A 214 -4.71 3.87 -12.07
N LEU A 215 -5.13 2.76 -12.68
CA LEU A 215 -5.76 2.70 -13.98
C LEU A 215 -7.20 2.21 -13.80
N PRO A 216 -8.19 3.11 -13.74
CA PRO A 216 -9.58 2.72 -13.61
C PRO A 216 -9.99 1.73 -14.71
N VAL A 217 -10.67 0.65 -14.35
CA VAL A 217 -11.07 -0.40 -15.32
C VAL A 217 -12.35 -0.01 -16.07
N ARG A 218 -13.19 0.83 -15.46
CA ARG A 218 -14.45 1.28 -16.05
C ARG A 218 -14.23 2.50 -16.93
N ASP A 219 -14.87 2.49 -18.10
CA ASP A 219 -15.01 3.66 -18.95
C ASP A 219 -16.14 4.54 -18.37
N ASP A 220 -15.74 5.54 -17.58
CA ASP A 220 -16.64 6.49 -16.93
C ASP A 220 -16.05 7.90 -17.07
N PRO A 221 -16.84 8.91 -17.48
CA PRO A 221 -16.34 10.26 -17.72
C PRO A 221 -15.81 10.95 -16.46
N GLY A 222 -16.14 10.45 -15.27
CA GLY A 222 -15.63 10.90 -13.99
C GLY A 222 -14.35 10.20 -13.55
N LEU A 223 -13.75 9.33 -14.36
CA LEU A 223 -12.54 8.56 -14.03
C LEU A 223 -11.39 8.87 -14.99
N ARG A 224 -10.16 8.85 -14.45
CA ARG A 224 -8.93 9.13 -15.19
C ARG A 224 -7.73 8.50 -14.53
N ASP A 225 -6.78 7.99 -15.32
CA ASP A 225 -5.53 7.41 -14.80
C ASP A 225 -4.77 8.36 -13.87
N SER A 226 -4.23 7.80 -12.80
CA SER A 226 -3.30 8.47 -11.89
C SER A 226 -1.92 7.89 -12.00
N TRP A 227 -0.91 8.75 -11.88
CA TRP A 227 0.49 8.37 -11.96
C TRP A 227 1.25 9.02 -10.82
N GLN A 228 2.16 8.26 -10.20
CA GLN A 228 3.11 8.76 -9.21
C GLN A 228 4.50 8.21 -9.52
N ASN A 229 5.47 9.10 -9.55
CA ASN A 229 6.88 8.79 -9.66
C ASN A 229 7.65 9.49 -8.53
N VAL A 230 8.37 8.72 -7.73
CA VAL A 230 9.24 9.24 -6.67
C VAL A 230 10.67 8.86 -7.00
N THR A 231 11.52 9.85 -7.24
CA THR A 231 12.96 9.66 -7.41
C THR A 231 13.68 10.29 -6.24
N GLY A 232 14.54 9.54 -5.55
CA GLY A 232 15.18 10.05 -4.35
C GLY A 232 16.31 9.17 -3.84
N CYS A 233 16.83 9.56 -2.68
CA CYS A 233 17.75 8.74 -1.91
C CYS A 233 17.42 8.83 -0.41
N SER A 234 17.63 7.71 0.29
CA SER A 234 17.62 7.64 1.74
C SER A 234 19.05 7.66 2.28
N PHE A 235 19.28 8.36 3.39
CA PHE A 235 20.58 8.52 4.05
C PHE A 235 20.44 8.13 5.52
N ALA A 236 21.21 7.13 5.95
CA ALA A 236 21.23 6.68 7.34
C ALA A 236 22.50 7.14 8.06
N LYS A 237 22.34 7.64 9.29
CA LYS A 237 23.45 7.95 10.20
C LYS A 237 23.04 7.78 11.67
N GLY A 238 23.53 6.75 12.34
CA GLY A 238 23.13 6.42 13.71
C GLY A 238 21.61 6.29 13.81
N PRO A 239 20.93 7.03 14.72
CA PRO A 239 19.47 6.99 14.84
C PRO A 239 18.74 7.75 13.72
N MET A 240 19.45 8.52 12.90
CA MET A 240 18.83 9.37 11.87
C MET A 240 18.66 8.59 10.57
N LEU A 241 17.45 8.66 10.00
CA LEU A 241 17.14 8.25 8.63
C LEU A 241 16.47 9.41 7.91
N THR A 242 17.09 9.87 6.83
CA THR A 242 16.62 11.02 6.05
C THR A 242 16.26 10.59 4.64
N TYR A 243 15.09 10.97 4.16
CA TYR A 243 14.67 10.82 2.76
C TYR A 243 14.74 12.16 2.05
N VAL A 244 15.36 12.18 0.86
CA VAL A 244 15.34 13.32 -0.06
C VAL A 244 14.65 12.85 -1.34
N ASP A 245 13.40 13.26 -1.50
CA ASP A 245 12.50 12.77 -2.53
C ASP A 245 12.04 13.89 -3.46
N TRP A 246 12.18 13.68 -4.76
CA TRP A 246 11.42 14.39 -5.78
C TRP A 246 10.21 13.54 -6.15
N ILE A 247 9.04 13.93 -5.63
CA ILE A 247 7.75 13.32 -5.99
C ILE A 247 7.13 14.12 -7.13
N ALA A 248 6.76 13.43 -8.20
CA ALA A 248 5.98 13.95 -9.31
C ALA A 248 4.76 13.05 -9.53
N GLY A 249 3.61 13.64 -9.83
CA GLY A 249 2.42 12.87 -10.15
C GLY A 249 1.48 13.62 -11.08
N ARG A 250 0.64 12.84 -11.76
CA ARG A 250 -0.45 13.32 -12.60
C ARG A 250 -1.73 12.72 -12.07
N ASN A 251 -2.74 13.54 -11.87
CA ASN A 251 -4.01 13.15 -11.27
C ASN A 251 -3.84 12.38 -9.95
N MET A 252 -2.90 12.79 -9.12
CA MET A 252 -2.53 12.05 -7.92
C MET A 252 -2.72 12.95 -6.70
N TRP A 253 -3.50 12.50 -5.72
CA TRP A 253 -3.85 13.30 -4.52
C TRP A 253 -2.65 14.00 -3.88
N PHE A 254 -1.59 13.24 -3.56
CA PHE A 254 -0.36 13.78 -2.96
C PHE A 254 0.60 14.45 -3.98
N ALA A 255 0.21 14.58 -5.23
CA ALA A 255 0.86 15.44 -6.21
C ALA A 255 -0.15 16.40 -6.87
N GLY A 256 -1.11 16.90 -6.08
CA GLY A 256 -1.99 18.00 -6.45
C GLY A 256 -3.16 17.64 -7.38
N GLY A 257 -3.51 16.36 -7.50
CA GLY A 257 -4.80 15.90 -8.02
C GLY A 257 -5.90 16.01 -6.96
N ALA A 258 -7.17 15.95 -7.39
CA ALA A 258 -8.34 16.00 -6.50
C ALA A 258 -8.68 14.64 -5.86
N GLY A 259 -8.03 13.56 -6.33
CA GLY A 259 -8.22 12.20 -5.84
C GLY A 259 -7.23 11.25 -6.51
N ILE A 260 -7.57 9.96 -6.60
CA ILE A 260 -6.80 8.94 -7.33
C ILE A 260 -7.74 8.14 -8.24
N GLY A 261 -7.48 8.12 -9.53
CA GLY A 261 -8.36 7.49 -10.52
C GLY A 261 -9.54 8.39 -10.91
N ILE A 262 -9.54 9.66 -10.50
CA ILE A 262 -10.69 10.58 -10.60
C ILE A 262 -10.47 11.64 -11.67
N ASP A 263 -11.45 11.90 -12.53
CA ASP A 263 -11.40 13.03 -13.47
C ASP A 263 -12.01 14.28 -12.83
N GLU A 264 -11.20 15.33 -12.68
CA GLU A 264 -11.62 16.67 -12.26
C GLU A 264 -10.84 17.76 -13.00
N PRO A 265 -11.43 18.94 -13.23
CA PRO A 265 -10.78 20.03 -13.95
C PRO A 265 -9.38 20.37 -13.37
N GLY A 266 -8.35 20.22 -14.19
CA GLY A 266 -6.97 20.57 -13.84
C GLY A 266 -6.17 19.49 -13.08
N SER A 267 -6.73 18.27 -12.92
CA SER A 267 -6.05 17.12 -12.33
C SER A 267 -5.08 16.43 -13.31
N ASP A 268 -5.29 16.56 -14.63
CA ASP A 268 -4.48 15.90 -15.68
C ASP A 268 -3.11 16.57 -15.98
N ARG A 269 -2.65 17.47 -15.12
CA ARG A 269 -1.30 18.07 -15.23
C ARG A 269 -0.34 17.40 -14.27
N TRP A 270 0.88 17.14 -14.74
CA TRP A 270 1.97 16.76 -13.86
C TRP A 270 2.32 17.91 -12.91
N ARG A 271 2.41 17.59 -11.63
CA ARG A 271 2.93 18.49 -10.60
C ARG A 271 3.98 17.74 -9.79
N SER A 272 4.91 18.48 -9.22
CA SER A 272 6.00 17.91 -8.45
C SER A 272 6.38 18.77 -7.27
N ARG A 273 7.01 18.14 -6.28
CA ARG A 273 7.57 18.82 -5.12
C ARG A 273 8.82 18.09 -4.64
N LEU A 274 9.75 18.86 -4.08
CA LEU A 274 10.87 18.34 -3.31
C LEU A 274 10.39 18.13 -1.88
N ASN A 275 10.67 16.95 -1.32
CA ASN A 275 10.40 16.59 0.05
C ASN A 275 11.69 16.15 0.73
N ILE A 276 11.95 16.69 1.92
CA ILE A 276 13.04 16.25 2.79
C ILE A 276 12.39 15.83 4.10
N ASN A 277 12.41 14.53 4.38
CA ASN A 277 11.91 13.97 5.63
C ASN A 277 13.10 13.51 6.47
N VAL A 278 13.14 13.92 7.75
CA VAL A 278 14.17 13.52 8.71
C VAL A 278 13.49 12.80 9.86
N GLY A 279 13.78 11.50 10.02
CA GLY A 279 13.29 10.68 11.12
C GLY A 279 14.40 10.29 12.09
N PHE A 280 14.05 10.15 13.37
CA PHE A 280 14.93 9.64 14.42
C PHE A 280 14.31 8.37 15.02
N TYR A 281 15.06 7.28 15.00
CA TYR A 281 14.63 5.95 15.46
C TYR A 281 15.48 5.56 16.68
N PHE A 282 14.83 5.10 17.75
CA PHE A 282 15.42 4.80 19.06
C PHE A 282 15.04 3.39 19.53
#